data_AF-A0A4Q6I6Q1-F1
#
_entry.id   AF-A0A4Q6I6Q1-F1
#
_cell.length_a   1.000
_cell.length_b   1.000
_cell.length_c   1.000
_cell.angle_alpha   90.00
_cell.angle_beta   90.00
_cell.angle_gamma   90.00
#
_symmetry.space_group_name_H-M   'P 1'
#
loop_
_entity.id
_entity.type
_entity.pdbx_description
1 polymer ?
#
loop_
_entity_poly.entity_id
_entity_poly.type
_entity_poly.pdbx_seq_one_letter_code
_entity_poly.pdbx_strand_id
1 'polypeptide(L)'
;MSSATVTLFDKKPVVVLPSGSLKSFLAGKDKKTRKQRHNLRVAFNKELVVLRHMHLVYLRNICKSMFTVTAGRLYCSQYLVESLIVQQTGDPALFYFLIKASCILTCAQLCNNAAVWRSIFYNNYFLLDASSLDNVVIELIGCMQPGSATRLRVCVPVVYEKYMRSKPRILRDPQYFRRLLSLLCRLVNMRLCVSGISEQVLDFAIVNVSSMFGCMYLNYANVVGLPVETDIDEIISNIKSNNLKKGVLGRQCFLLFIQFSNIYGVVLNDTSTMQICGMDFPPILVQQCSEHFTSQVASAIASGSMGFHVVMQNISMRLCALVDRMSIAACEEEISAYAEIYDRMIKGSNVGEDKGQQR
;
A
#
# COMPACT_ATOMS: atom_id res chain seq x y z
N MET A 1 -20.65 4.02 -16.85
CA MET A 1 -19.36 4.70 -16.65
C MET A 1 -19.56 5.82 -15.65
N SER A 2 -18.89 5.81 -14.49
CA SER A 2 -18.98 6.95 -13.56
C SER A 2 -17.85 7.91 -13.89
N SER A 3 -18.13 9.03 -14.54
CA SER A 3 -17.12 9.99 -14.98
C SER A 3 -16.40 10.58 -13.77
N ALA A 4 -15.06 10.50 -13.77
CA ALA A 4 -14.25 11.29 -12.88
C ALA A 4 -14.59 12.78 -13.07
N THR A 5 -14.60 13.55 -11.98
CA THR A 5 -14.89 14.99 -12.00
C THR A 5 -13.67 15.75 -11.52
N VAL A 6 -13.53 17.02 -11.90
CA VAL A 6 -12.49 17.90 -11.34
C VAL A 6 -13.16 18.85 -10.36
N THR A 7 -12.56 19.04 -9.19
CA THR A 7 -13.05 19.99 -8.17
C THR A 7 -11.88 20.78 -7.60
N LEU A 8 -12.17 21.88 -6.89
CA LEU A 8 -11.15 22.59 -6.11
C LEU A 8 -11.05 21.99 -4.71
N PHE A 9 -9.83 21.65 -4.30
CA PHE A 9 -9.51 21.33 -2.92
C PHE A 9 -8.38 22.25 -2.47
N ASP A 10 -8.62 23.06 -1.45
CA ASP A 10 -7.69 24.11 -0.99
C ASP A 10 -7.15 24.98 -2.16
N LYS A 11 -8.07 25.48 -2.99
CA LYS A 11 -7.79 26.30 -4.19
C LYS A 11 -6.95 25.61 -5.29
N LYS A 12 -6.69 24.31 -5.19
CA LYS A 12 -5.99 23.53 -6.23
C LYS A 12 -6.96 22.59 -6.94
N PRO A 13 -6.94 22.51 -8.28
CA PRO A 13 -7.77 21.57 -9.00
C PRO A 13 -7.29 20.14 -8.74
N VAL A 14 -8.23 19.25 -8.44
CA VAL A 14 -7.99 17.83 -8.18
C VAL A 14 -9.00 16.96 -8.90
N VAL A 15 -8.58 15.78 -9.33
CA VAL A 15 -9.47 14.79 -9.96
C VAL A 15 -10.11 13.90 -8.89
N VAL A 16 -11.44 13.87 -8.85
CA VAL A 16 -12.27 13.11 -7.91
C VAL A 16 -12.99 11.97 -8.61
N LEU A 17 -12.82 10.76 -8.07
CA LEU A 17 -13.54 9.57 -8.51
C LEU A 17 -14.89 9.42 -7.79
N PRO A 18 -15.92 8.91 -8.49
CA PRO A 18 -17.19 8.55 -7.86
C PRO A 18 -17.04 7.42 -6.84
N SER A 19 -17.85 7.45 -5.78
CA SER A 19 -17.79 6.50 -4.66
C SER A 19 -18.14 5.03 -5.05
N GLY A 20 -18.58 4.78 -6.28
CA GLY A 20 -18.97 3.45 -6.81
C GLY A 20 -17.88 2.61 -7.50
N SER A 21 -16.79 3.20 -8.02
CA SER A 21 -15.91 2.54 -9.01
C SER A 21 -15.13 1.31 -8.51
N LEU A 22 -14.77 1.23 -7.23
CA LEU A 22 -14.00 0.09 -6.68
C LEU A 22 -14.82 -1.05 -6.07
N LYS A 23 -16.14 -0.95 -6.01
CA LYS A 23 -16.94 -2.04 -5.41
C LYS A 23 -16.83 -3.35 -6.21
N SER A 24 -16.48 -3.28 -7.50
CA SER A 24 -16.41 -4.42 -8.43
C SER A 24 -15.09 -5.19 -8.45
N PHE A 25 -13.92 -4.58 -8.16
CA PHE A 25 -12.61 -5.26 -8.28
C PHE A 25 -12.46 -6.52 -7.40
N LEU A 26 -13.24 -6.64 -6.32
CA LEU A 26 -13.18 -7.76 -5.36
C LEU A 26 -14.50 -8.55 -5.27
N ALA A 27 -15.48 -8.24 -6.11
CA ALA A 27 -16.75 -8.95 -6.15
C ALA A 27 -16.63 -10.14 -7.10
N GLY A 28 -15.92 -11.19 -6.66
CA GLY A 28 -15.94 -12.48 -7.36
C GLY A 28 -17.39 -12.93 -7.56
N LYS A 29 -17.73 -13.31 -8.81
CA LYS A 29 -19.00 -13.94 -9.19
C LYS A 29 -19.07 -15.35 -8.60
N ASP A 30 -19.16 -15.46 -7.28
CA ASP A 30 -19.26 -16.75 -6.59
C ASP A 30 -20.74 -17.07 -6.31
N LYS A 31 -21.23 -18.19 -6.85
CA LYS A 31 -22.61 -18.69 -6.70
C LYS A 31 -22.91 -19.20 -5.27
N LYS A 32 -21.93 -19.18 -4.36
CA LYS A 32 -22.05 -19.68 -2.98
C LYS A 32 -22.94 -18.80 -2.09
N THR A 33 -23.75 -19.46 -1.26
CA THR A 33 -24.61 -18.80 -0.27
C THR A 33 -23.79 -18.02 0.77
N ARG A 34 -24.40 -17.03 1.42
CA ARG A 34 -23.73 -16.19 2.45
C ARG A 34 -23.17 -17.03 3.61
N LYS A 35 -23.87 -18.10 4.01
CA LYS A 35 -23.48 -19.03 5.08
C LYS A 35 -22.26 -19.88 4.70
N GLN A 36 -22.23 -20.44 3.48
CA GLN A 36 -21.08 -21.17 2.96
C GLN A 36 -19.84 -20.28 2.86
N ARG A 37 -19.99 -19.05 2.36
CA ARG A 37 -18.90 -18.06 2.31
C ARG A 37 -18.35 -17.72 3.70
N HIS A 38 -19.22 -17.64 4.71
CA HIS A 38 -18.79 -17.40 6.09
C HIS A 38 -17.98 -18.57 6.66
N ASN A 39 -18.45 -19.81 6.49
CA ASN A 39 -17.75 -20.98 7.01
C ASN A 39 -16.38 -21.18 6.37
N LEU A 40 -16.29 -21.03 5.04
CA LEU A 40 -15.01 -21.09 4.32
C LEU A 40 -14.03 -20.01 4.80
N ARG A 41 -14.53 -18.79 5.05
CA ARG A 41 -13.71 -17.71 5.63
C ARG A 41 -13.21 -18.04 7.03
N VAL A 42 -14.03 -18.67 7.87
CA VAL A 42 -13.63 -19.04 9.22
C VAL A 42 -12.56 -20.13 9.19
N ALA A 43 -12.71 -21.16 8.35
CA ALA A 43 -11.72 -22.23 8.19
C ALA A 43 -10.36 -21.69 7.70
N PHE A 44 -10.36 -20.95 6.59
CA PHE A 44 -9.17 -20.31 6.04
C PHE A 44 -8.47 -19.38 7.04
N ASN A 45 -9.26 -18.61 7.81
CA ASN A 45 -8.71 -17.74 8.85
C ASN A 45 -8.06 -18.51 10.01
N LYS A 46 -8.50 -19.75 10.29
CA LYS A 46 -7.91 -20.59 11.35
C LYS A 46 -6.55 -21.15 10.93
N GLU A 47 -6.42 -21.59 9.69
CA GLU A 47 -5.15 -22.08 9.13
C GLU A 47 -4.06 -21.00 9.19
N LEU A 48 -4.43 -19.74 8.93
CA LEU A 48 -3.50 -18.61 8.90
C LEU A 48 -3.29 -17.92 10.26
N VAL A 49 -3.71 -18.52 11.38
CA VAL A 49 -3.59 -17.91 12.72
C VAL A 49 -2.14 -17.63 13.08
N VAL A 50 -1.24 -18.60 12.84
CA VAL A 50 0.19 -18.47 13.17
C VAL A 50 0.82 -17.34 12.38
N LEU A 51 0.62 -17.31 11.05
CA LEU A 51 1.16 -16.26 10.20
C LEU A 51 0.60 -14.87 10.56
N ARG A 52 -0.70 -14.77 10.85
CA ARG A 52 -1.31 -13.50 11.31
C ARG A 52 -0.73 -13.03 12.63
N HIS A 53 -0.45 -13.96 13.54
CA HIS A 53 0.19 -13.64 14.81
C HIS A 53 1.62 -13.10 14.57
N MET A 54 2.42 -13.79 13.76
CA MET A 54 3.75 -13.32 13.37
C MET A 54 3.72 -11.93 12.72
N HIS A 55 2.73 -11.69 11.87
CA HIS A 55 2.54 -10.41 11.20
C HIS A 55 2.17 -9.29 12.19
N LEU A 56 1.28 -9.56 13.15
CA LEU A 56 0.95 -8.60 14.21
C LEU A 56 2.16 -8.30 15.11
N VAL A 57 2.94 -9.32 15.48
CA VAL A 57 4.18 -9.14 16.28
C VAL A 57 5.19 -8.29 15.53
N TYR A 58 5.39 -8.57 14.24
CA TYR A 58 6.26 -7.77 13.38
C TYR A 58 5.80 -6.31 13.30
N LEU A 59 4.52 -6.06 13.01
CA LEU A 59 3.98 -4.71 12.96
C LEU A 59 4.14 -3.98 14.29
N ARG A 60 3.88 -4.65 15.41
CA ARG A 60 4.06 -4.06 16.75
C ARG A 60 5.51 -3.64 16.98
N ASN A 61 6.48 -4.48 16.62
CA ASN A 61 7.89 -4.18 16.77
C ASN A 61 8.30 -3.00 15.89
N ILE A 62 7.85 -2.99 14.64
CA ILE A 62 8.07 -1.89 13.69
C ILE A 62 7.48 -0.58 14.22
N CYS A 63 6.23 -0.56 14.68
CA CYS A 63 5.61 0.62 15.29
C CYS A 63 6.39 1.13 16.51
N LYS A 64 6.89 0.24 17.38
CA LYS A 64 7.71 0.63 18.53
C LYS A 64 9.06 1.22 18.12
N SER A 65 9.68 0.68 17.07
CA SER A 65 10.94 1.20 16.56
C SER A 65 10.78 2.56 15.89
N MET A 66 9.65 2.79 15.24
CA MET A 66 9.42 4.00 14.44
C MET A 66 8.73 5.14 15.20
N PHE A 67 7.96 4.84 16.25
CA PHE A 67 7.11 5.82 16.92
C PHE A 67 7.22 5.79 18.44
N THR A 68 7.01 6.96 19.04
CA THR A 68 6.80 7.14 20.48
C THR A 68 5.52 7.93 20.67
N VAL A 69 4.65 7.49 21.59
CA VAL A 69 3.41 8.21 21.92
C VAL A 69 3.57 8.82 23.30
N THR A 70 3.50 10.14 23.39
CA THR A 70 3.65 10.89 24.67
C THR A 70 2.57 11.95 24.75
N ALA A 71 1.82 11.97 25.87
CA ALA A 71 0.73 12.92 26.10
C ALA A 71 -0.29 13.00 24.94
N GLY A 72 -0.63 11.86 24.34
CA GLY A 72 -1.58 11.80 23.22
C GLY A 72 -1.05 12.35 21.89
N ARG A 73 0.27 12.57 21.76
CA ARG A 73 0.92 12.99 20.53
C ARG A 73 1.84 11.90 20.00
N LEU A 74 1.89 11.78 18.67
CA LEU A 74 2.74 10.82 17.97
C LEU A 74 4.05 11.52 17.59
N TYR A 75 5.15 10.96 18.06
CA TYR A 75 6.50 11.37 17.69
C TYR A 75 7.14 10.24 16.89
N CYS A 76 7.95 10.60 15.90
CA CYS A 76 8.86 9.63 15.32
C CYS A 76 9.96 9.34 16.33
N SER A 77 10.29 8.06 16.50
CA SER A 77 11.35 7.62 17.40
C SER A 77 12.64 8.34 17.05
N GLN A 78 13.36 8.78 18.09
CA GLN A 78 14.66 9.42 17.94
C GLN A 78 15.61 8.53 17.14
N TYR A 79 15.55 7.21 17.32
CA TYR A 79 16.36 6.25 16.56
C TYR A 79 16.07 6.26 15.04
N LEU A 80 14.82 6.51 14.62
CA LEU A 80 14.49 6.62 13.18
C LEU A 80 15.01 7.94 12.57
N VAL A 81 15.08 9.00 13.39
CA VAL A 81 15.64 10.29 13.00
C VAL A 81 17.18 10.26 13.02
N GLU A 82 17.76 9.59 14.03
CA GLU A 82 19.20 9.41 14.25
C GLU A 82 19.83 8.37 13.32
N SER A 83 19.08 7.35 12.88
CA SER A 83 19.54 6.33 11.92
C SER A 83 19.75 6.87 10.50
N LEU A 84 19.86 8.19 10.33
CA LEU A 84 20.05 8.90 9.05
C LEU A 84 18.95 8.69 8.00
N ILE A 85 18.00 7.76 8.20
CA ILE A 85 16.95 7.42 7.23
C ILE A 85 16.22 8.69 6.81
N VAL A 86 15.69 9.45 7.78
CA VAL A 86 14.93 10.67 7.49
C VAL A 86 15.77 11.69 6.73
N GLN A 87 17.02 11.89 7.12
CA GLN A 87 17.92 12.87 6.48
C GLN A 87 18.27 12.46 5.04
N GLN A 88 18.51 11.17 4.81
CA GLN A 88 18.90 10.64 3.50
C GLN A 88 17.73 10.47 2.53
N THR A 89 16.49 10.38 3.03
CA THR A 89 15.29 10.27 2.19
C THR A 89 15.08 11.50 1.29
N GLY A 90 15.57 12.68 1.67
CA GLY A 90 15.39 13.94 0.93
C GLY A 90 13.96 14.47 0.86
N ASP A 91 13.00 13.74 1.41
CA ASP A 91 11.60 14.15 1.53
C ASP A 91 11.00 13.59 2.83
N PRO A 92 11.40 14.16 3.98
CA PRO A 92 10.96 13.68 5.30
C PRO A 92 9.43 13.65 5.45
N ALA A 93 8.74 14.66 4.91
CA ALA A 93 7.30 14.77 5.03
C ALA A 93 6.59 13.62 4.31
N LEU A 94 7.02 13.31 3.08
CA LEU A 94 6.48 12.16 2.36
C LEU A 94 6.83 10.87 3.09
N PHE A 95 8.07 10.69 3.52
CA PHE A 95 8.49 9.48 4.23
C PHE A 95 7.64 9.23 5.50
N TYR A 96 7.45 10.24 6.35
CA TYR A 96 6.62 10.13 7.54
C TYR A 96 5.15 9.83 7.23
N PHE A 97 4.59 10.48 6.22
CA PHE A 97 3.24 10.16 5.76
C PHE A 97 3.13 8.68 5.37
N LEU A 98 4.08 8.17 4.58
CA LEU A 98 4.06 6.80 4.10
C LEU A 98 4.14 5.82 5.26
N ILE A 99 5.09 5.99 6.17
CA ILE A 99 5.25 5.08 7.30
C ILE A 99 3.98 5.04 8.17
N LYS A 100 3.35 6.19 8.44
CA LYS A 100 2.07 6.26 9.16
C LYS A 100 0.96 5.55 8.40
N ALA A 101 0.81 5.83 7.10
CA ALA A 101 -0.18 5.18 6.25
C ALA A 101 0.05 3.66 6.15
N SER A 102 1.30 3.21 6.05
CA SER A 102 1.69 1.80 6.06
C SER A 102 1.25 1.08 7.31
N CYS A 103 1.45 1.67 8.50
CA CYS A 103 0.98 1.06 9.74
C CYS A 103 -0.55 0.85 9.73
N ILE A 104 -1.30 1.82 9.22
CA ILE A 104 -2.77 1.69 9.10
C ILE A 104 -3.16 0.61 8.09
N LEU A 105 -2.46 0.56 6.96
CA LEU A 105 -2.67 -0.45 5.93
C LEU A 105 -2.39 -1.86 6.45
N THR A 106 -1.30 -2.05 7.19
CA THR A 106 -0.96 -3.33 7.80
C THR A 106 -2.01 -3.75 8.84
N CYS A 107 -2.50 -2.82 9.65
CA CYS A 107 -3.65 -3.06 10.54
C CYS A 107 -4.90 -3.49 9.77
N ALA A 108 -5.19 -2.84 8.63
CA ALA A 108 -6.31 -3.16 7.77
C ALA A 108 -6.17 -4.55 7.12
N GLN A 109 -4.97 -4.91 6.67
CA GLN A 109 -4.64 -6.24 6.15
C GLN A 109 -4.94 -7.31 7.19
N LEU A 110 -4.40 -7.19 8.41
CA LEU A 110 -4.62 -8.12 9.53
C LEU A 110 -6.11 -8.33 9.86
N CYS A 111 -6.93 -7.29 9.65
CA CYS A 111 -8.38 -7.31 9.87
C CYS A 111 -9.18 -7.67 8.60
N ASN A 112 -8.53 -7.86 7.46
CA ASN A 112 -9.14 -8.04 6.14
C ASN A 112 -10.20 -6.96 5.82
N ASN A 113 -9.87 -5.70 6.11
CA ASN A 113 -10.76 -4.56 5.89
C ASN A 113 -10.36 -3.79 4.62
N ALA A 114 -10.91 -4.22 3.48
CA ALA A 114 -10.67 -3.59 2.19
C ALA A 114 -11.16 -2.13 2.09
N ALA A 115 -12.08 -1.68 2.95
CA ALA A 115 -12.59 -0.32 2.90
C ALA A 115 -11.53 0.70 3.37
N VAL A 116 -10.81 0.39 4.45
CA VAL A 116 -9.67 1.20 4.95
C VAL A 116 -8.61 1.33 3.88
N TRP A 117 -8.26 0.20 3.26
CA TRP A 117 -7.32 0.16 2.14
C TRP A 117 -7.75 1.15 1.05
N ARG A 118 -8.95 0.98 0.47
CA ARG A 118 -9.47 1.89 -0.59
C ARG A 118 -9.41 3.35 -0.20
N SER A 119 -9.74 3.68 1.05
CA SER A 119 -9.74 5.07 1.50
C SER A 119 -8.36 5.67 1.71
N ILE A 120 -7.30 4.89 1.98
CA ILE A 120 -5.95 5.46 2.13
C ILE A 120 -5.33 5.80 0.77
N PHE A 121 -5.52 4.94 -0.24
CA PHE A 121 -4.90 5.16 -1.56
C PHE A 121 -5.58 6.27 -2.35
N TYR A 122 -6.91 6.27 -2.35
CA TYR A 122 -7.71 7.25 -3.09
C TYR A 122 -7.94 8.54 -2.31
N ASN A 123 -7.16 8.83 -1.27
CA ASN A 123 -7.41 10.02 -0.48
C ASN A 123 -6.15 10.86 -0.27
N ASN A 124 -5.97 11.81 -1.20
CA ASN A 124 -4.97 12.86 -1.07
C ASN A 124 -5.19 13.75 0.17
N TYR A 125 -6.37 13.71 0.81
CA TYR A 125 -6.68 14.46 2.03
C TYR A 125 -5.75 14.16 3.20
N PHE A 126 -5.24 12.93 3.34
CA PHE A 126 -4.31 12.60 4.44
C PHE A 126 -2.91 13.20 4.26
N LEU A 127 -2.55 13.66 3.06
CA LEU A 127 -1.36 14.51 2.87
C LEU A 127 -1.62 15.96 3.30
N LEU A 128 -2.89 16.35 3.47
CA LEU A 128 -3.32 17.72 3.75
C LEU A 128 -3.76 17.92 5.21
N ASP A 129 -4.10 16.83 5.92
CA ASP A 129 -4.37 16.82 7.37
C ASP A 129 -3.55 15.74 8.10
N ALA A 130 -2.32 16.11 8.45
CA ALA A 130 -1.39 15.24 9.19
C ALA A 130 -1.90 14.88 10.59
N SER A 131 -2.71 15.75 11.22
CA SER A 131 -3.20 15.55 12.59
C SER A 131 -4.21 14.40 12.69
N SER A 132 -5.10 14.28 11.69
CA SER A 132 -6.01 13.14 11.60
C SER A 132 -5.24 11.82 11.45
N LEU A 133 -4.16 11.81 10.66
CA LEU A 133 -3.34 10.61 10.47
C LEU A 133 -2.64 10.19 11.77
N ASP A 134 -2.12 11.14 12.54
CA ASP A 134 -1.49 10.88 13.84
C ASP A 134 -2.46 10.27 14.83
N ASN A 135 -3.66 10.85 14.94
CA ASN A 135 -4.71 10.32 15.83
C ASN A 135 -5.10 8.88 15.47
N VAL A 136 -5.23 8.59 14.17
CA VAL A 136 -5.49 7.22 13.69
C VAL A 136 -4.38 6.25 14.12
N VAL A 137 -3.12 6.62 13.90
CA VAL A 137 -1.98 5.77 14.24
C VAL A 137 -1.90 5.55 15.76
N ILE A 138 -2.13 6.58 16.57
CA ILE A 138 -2.17 6.47 18.03
C ILE A 138 -3.24 5.48 18.49
N GLU A 139 -4.47 5.61 17.98
CA GLU A 139 -5.59 4.72 18.32
C GLU A 139 -5.26 3.25 17.96
N LEU A 140 -4.66 3.01 16.80
CA LEU A 140 -4.27 1.67 16.35
C LEU A 140 -3.11 1.10 17.15
N ILE A 141 -2.07 1.88 17.47
CA ILE A 141 -0.96 1.45 18.34
C ILE A 141 -1.48 1.06 19.72
N GLY A 142 -2.43 1.81 20.28
CA GLY A 142 -3.12 1.46 21.53
C GLY A 142 -3.81 0.09 21.48
N CYS A 143 -4.24 -0.34 20.29
CA CYS A 143 -4.90 -1.62 20.05
C CYS A 143 -3.96 -2.78 19.67
N MET A 144 -2.65 -2.54 19.57
CA MET A 144 -1.63 -3.56 19.23
C MET A 144 -0.91 -4.11 20.46
N GLN A 145 -1.49 -3.98 21.66
CA GLN A 145 -0.91 -4.51 22.90
C GLN A 145 -0.90 -6.05 22.93
N PRO A 146 0.00 -6.71 23.68
CA PRO A 146 0.07 -8.17 23.70
C PRO A 146 -1.26 -8.78 24.14
N GLY A 147 -1.70 -9.84 23.46
CA GLY A 147 -2.97 -10.53 23.73
C GLY A 147 -4.24 -9.89 23.13
N SER A 148 -4.11 -8.84 22.30
CA SER A 148 -5.26 -8.01 21.89
C SER A 148 -5.65 -8.04 20.40
N ALA A 149 -5.33 -9.11 19.66
CA ALA A 149 -5.68 -9.22 18.23
C ALA A 149 -7.19 -9.00 17.94
N THR A 150 -8.06 -9.34 18.90
CA THR A 150 -9.50 -9.05 18.88
C THR A 150 -9.82 -7.56 18.99
N ARG A 151 -9.05 -6.77 19.76
CA ARG A 151 -9.23 -5.31 19.86
C ARG A 151 -8.97 -4.62 18.54
N LEU A 152 -7.92 -5.03 17.82
CA LEU A 152 -7.60 -4.48 16.51
C LEU A 152 -8.76 -4.66 15.51
N ARG A 153 -9.41 -5.84 15.52
CA ARG A 153 -10.57 -6.13 14.66
C ARG A 153 -11.79 -5.24 14.93
N VAL A 154 -11.93 -4.74 16.16
CA VAL A 154 -13.00 -3.80 16.55
C VAL A 154 -12.59 -2.36 16.25
N CYS A 155 -11.33 -2.00 16.52
CA CYS A 155 -10.81 -0.64 16.36
C CYS A 155 -10.71 -0.22 14.89
N VAL A 156 -10.20 -1.09 14.00
CA VAL A 156 -9.98 -0.74 12.58
C VAL A 156 -11.26 -0.26 11.87
N PRO A 157 -12.43 -0.94 12.00
CA PRO A 157 -13.70 -0.42 11.50
C PRO A 157 -14.10 0.95 12.08
N VAL A 158 -13.93 1.15 13.40
CA VAL A 158 -14.29 2.41 14.07
C VAL A 158 -13.44 3.58 13.56
N VAL A 159 -12.13 3.35 13.44
CA VAL A 159 -11.18 4.31 12.86
C VAL A 159 -11.57 4.66 11.42
N TYR A 160 -11.92 3.67 10.61
CA TYR A 160 -12.40 3.91 9.24
C TYR A 160 -13.64 4.79 9.21
N GLU A 161 -14.64 4.47 10.03
CA GLU A 161 -15.89 5.23 10.11
C GLU A 161 -15.63 6.68 10.54
N LYS A 162 -14.78 6.88 11.55
CA LYS A 162 -14.46 8.18 12.13
C LYS A 162 -13.64 9.08 11.22
N TYR A 163 -12.62 8.53 10.54
CA TYR A 163 -11.61 9.34 9.84
C TYR A 163 -11.68 9.23 8.32
N MET A 164 -12.26 8.17 7.76
CA MET A 164 -12.06 7.80 6.34
C MET A 164 -13.35 7.71 5.51
N ARG A 165 -14.47 7.30 6.10
CA ARG A 165 -15.70 6.95 5.35
C ARG A 165 -16.27 8.09 4.51
N SER A 166 -16.26 9.31 5.04
CA SER A 166 -16.89 10.48 4.42
C SER A 166 -15.93 11.29 3.54
N LYS A 167 -14.67 10.86 3.39
CA LYS A 167 -13.67 11.62 2.65
C LYS A 167 -13.80 11.38 1.13
N PRO A 168 -13.61 12.42 0.30
CA PRO A 168 -13.69 12.28 -1.15
C PRO A 168 -12.55 11.40 -1.69
N ARG A 169 -12.81 10.74 -2.83
CA ARG A 169 -11.80 9.92 -3.50
C ARG A 169 -11.01 10.77 -4.49
N ILE A 170 -9.90 11.34 -4.04
CA ILE A 170 -9.03 12.19 -4.84
C ILE A 170 -7.88 11.36 -5.42
N LEU A 171 -7.72 11.38 -6.75
CA LEU A 171 -6.58 10.78 -7.43
C LEU A 171 -5.29 11.50 -7.03
N ARG A 172 -4.22 10.72 -6.84
CA ARG A 172 -2.87 11.25 -6.55
C ARG A 172 -2.34 11.98 -7.77
N ASP A 173 -1.76 13.15 -7.56
CA ASP A 173 -1.11 13.90 -8.63
C ASP A 173 0.15 13.17 -9.14
N PRO A 174 0.59 13.43 -10.38
CA PRO A 174 1.79 12.78 -10.93
C PRO A 174 3.07 13.10 -10.13
N GLN A 175 3.14 14.27 -9.50
CA GLN A 175 4.31 14.68 -8.72
C GLN A 175 4.48 13.83 -7.47
N TYR A 176 3.39 13.37 -6.85
CA TYR A 176 3.41 12.36 -5.79
C TYR A 176 4.16 11.09 -6.22
N PHE A 177 3.88 10.55 -7.42
CA PHE A 177 4.53 9.34 -7.90
C PHE A 177 6.01 9.55 -8.27
N ARG A 178 6.38 10.73 -8.80
CA ARG A 178 7.80 11.08 -9.01
C ARG A 178 8.58 11.10 -7.70
N ARG A 179 7.99 11.72 -6.65
CA ARG A 179 8.59 11.77 -5.30
C ARG A 179 8.68 10.37 -4.69
N LEU A 180 7.65 9.53 -4.87
CA LEU A 180 7.67 8.13 -4.43
C LEU A 180 8.78 7.31 -5.10
N LEU A 181 8.95 7.43 -6.42
CA LEU A 181 10.00 6.72 -7.14
C LEU A 181 11.39 7.14 -6.66
N SER A 182 11.62 8.45 -6.48
CA SER A 182 12.87 8.96 -5.92
C SER A 182 13.13 8.44 -4.51
N LEU A 183 12.11 8.45 -3.65
CA LEU A 183 12.19 7.91 -2.29
C LEU A 183 12.49 6.41 -2.29
N LEU A 184 11.83 5.63 -3.16
CA LEU A 184 12.10 4.20 -3.31
C LEU A 184 13.56 3.94 -3.68
N CYS A 185 14.10 4.68 -4.65
CA CYS A 185 15.50 4.56 -5.07
C CYS A 185 16.46 4.83 -3.89
N ARG A 186 16.18 5.86 -3.08
CA ARG A 186 16.98 6.18 -1.90
C ARG A 186 16.88 5.10 -0.83
N LEU A 187 15.69 4.57 -0.57
CA LEU A 187 15.48 3.48 0.39
C LEU A 187 16.22 2.20 -0.04
N VAL A 188 16.16 1.84 -1.31
CA VAL A 188 16.91 0.71 -1.87
C VAL A 188 18.42 0.94 -1.75
N ASN A 189 18.91 2.13 -2.10
CA ASN A 189 20.33 2.45 -1.93
C ASN A 189 20.77 2.35 -0.46
N MET A 190 19.96 2.85 0.48
CA MET A 190 20.23 2.70 1.91
C MET A 190 20.27 1.22 2.32
N ARG A 191 19.31 0.42 1.85
CA ARG A 191 19.22 -1.01 2.17
C ARG A 191 20.40 -1.84 1.68
N LEU A 192 21.00 -1.44 0.55
CA LEU A 192 22.10 -2.18 -0.08
C LEU A 192 23.48 -1.64 0.31
N CYS A 193 23.61 -0.35 0.58
CA CYS A 193 24.91 0.33 0.66
C CYS A 193 25.21 0.97 2.01
N VAL A 194 24.23 1.15 2.90
CA VAL A 194 24.41 1.91 4.16
C VAL A 194 24.30 0.96 5.36
N SER A 195 25.37 0.89 6.15
CA SER A 195 25.41 0.11 7.39
C SER A 195 24.84 0.88 8.59
N GLY A 196 24.47 0.16 9.65
CA GLY A 196 23.97 0.76 10.90
C GLY A 196 22.49 1.17 10.90
N ILE A 197 21.80 1.00 9.77
CA ILE A 197 20.35 1.22 9.66
C ILE A 197 19.60 -0.09 9.90
N SER A 198 18.47 -0.04 10.62
CA SER A 198 17.62 -1.21 10.84
C SER A 198 17.07 -1.75 9.52
N GLU A 199 17.53 -2.92 9.10
CA GLU A 199 17.07 -3.58 7.88
C GLU A 199 15.56 -3.82 7.90
N GLN A 200 14.98 -4.20 9.05
CA GLN A 200 13.54 -4.45 9.15
C GLN A 200 12.70 -3.19 8.88
N VAL A 201 13.18 -2.02 9.29
CA VAL A 201 12.53 -0.73 9.02
C VAL A 201 12.65 -0.36 7.54
N LEU A 202 13.82 -0.59 6.94
CA LEU A 202 14.03 -0.38 5.51
C LEU A 202 13.18 -1.33 4.66
N ASP A 203 13.12 -2.61 5.01
CA ASP A 203 12.29 -3.61 4.33
C ASP A 203 10.81 -3.25 4.44
N PHE A 204 10.37 -2.81 5.63
CA PHE A 204 9.02 -2.28 5.81
C PHE A 204 8.74 -1.08 4.90
N ALA A 205 9.65 -0.11 4.86
CA ALA A 205 9.50 1.09 4.06
C ALA A 205 9.48 0.78 2.56
N ILE A 206 10.43 -0.01 2.06
CA ILE A 206 10.56 -0.39 0.64
C ILE A 206 9.29 -1.08 0.16
N VAL A 207 8.85 -2.14 0.85
CA VAL A 207 7.67 -2.91 0.46
C VAL A 207 6.42 -2.03 0.41
N ASN A 208 6.23 -1.17 1.41
CA ASN A 208 5.06 -0.31 1.45
C ASN A 208 5.13 0.86 0.46
N VAL A 209 6.30 1.47 0.23
CA VAL A 209 6.48 2.51 -0.79
C VAL A 209 6.20 1.94 -2.18
N SER A 210 6.71 0.75 -2.49
CA SER A 210 6.41 0.03 -3.72
C SER A 210 4.92 -0.29 -3.85
N SER A 211 4.27 -0.75 -2.79
CA SER A 211 2.82 -0.97 -2.76
C SER A 211 2.04 0.33 -3.04
N MET A 212 2.44 1.47 -2.46
CA MET A 212 1.81 2.75 -2.73
C MET A 212 2.08 3.26 -4.15
N PHE A 213 3.27 3.00 -4.70
CA PHE A 213 3.59 3.31 -6.09
C PHE A 213 2.67 2.54 -7.06
N GLY A 214 2.39 1.26 -6.76
CA GLY A 214 1.50 0.41 -7.55
C GLY A 214 0.10 0.97 -7.78
N CYS A 215 -0.41 1.84 -6.90
CA CYS A 215 -1.73 2.45 -7.11
C CYS A 215 -1.81 3.38 -8.33
N MET A 216 -0.66 3.84 -8.86
CA MET A 216 -0.60 4.64 -10.09
C MET A 216 -1.30 3.95 -11.26
N TYR A 217 -1.11 2.65 -11.43
CA TYR A 217 -1.69 1.90 -12.55
C TYR A 217 -3.22 1.79 -12.42
N LEU A 218 -3.77 1.72 -11.18
CA LEU A 218 -5.21 1.85 -11.01
C LEU A 218 -5.70 3.27 -11.30
N ASN A 219 -4.97 4.30 -10.87
CA ASN A 219 -5.34 5.68 -11.19
C ASN A 219 -5.35 5.89 -12.71
N TYR A 220 -4.34 5.36 -13.41
CA TYR A 220 -4.24 5.35 -14.87
C TYR A 220 -5.46 4.66 -15.48
N ALA A 221 -5.72 3.40 -15.12
CA ALA A 221 -6.84 2.61 -15.64
C ALA A 221 -8.19 3.31 -15.45
N ASN A 222 -8.44 3.90 -14.28
CA ASN A 222 -9.65 4.67 -14.01
C ASN A 222 -9.78 5.89 -14.95
N VAL A 223 -8.67 6.58 -15.19
CA VAL A 223 -8.62 7.81 -15.98
C VAL A 223 -8.77 7.53 -17.48
N VAL A 224 -8.19 6.44 -17.99
CA VAL A 224 -8.36 6.03 -19.39
C VAL A 224 -9.66 5.26 -19.65
N GLY A 225 -10.45 4.99 -18.60
CA GLY A 225 -11.74 4.31 -18.71
C GLY A 225 -11.63 2.80 -18.97
N LEU A 226 -10.52 2.17 -18.56
CA LEU A 226 -10.38 0.72 -18.63
C LEU A 226 -11.35 0.05 -17.64
N PRO A 227 -11.88 -1.14 -17.99
CA PRO A 227 -12.69 -1.94 -17.07
C PRO A 227 -12.04 -2.14 -15.71
N VAL A 228 -12.86 -2.26 -14.66
CA VAL A 228 -12.36 -2.50 -13.30
C VAL A 228 -11.67 -3.86 -13.20
N GLU A 229 -11.97 -4.82 -14.06
CA GLU A 229 -11.37 -6.17 -14.03
C GLU A 229 -10.12 -6.28 -14.91
N THR A 230 -9.64 -5.18 -15.48
CA THR A 230 -8.51 -5.16 -16.40
C THR A 230 -7.24 -5.65 -15.72
N ASP A 231 -6.58 -6.62 -16.36
CA ASP A 231 -5.31 -7.16 -15.91
C ASP A 231 -4.19 -6.12 -16.05
N ILE A 232 -3.17 -6.24 -15.20
CA ILE A 232 -2.04 -5.32 -15.20
C ILE A 232 -1.31 -5.28 -16.54
N ASP A 233 -1.29 -6.39 -17.29
CA ASP A 233 -0.60 -6.45 -18.58
C ASP A 233 -1.32 -5.61 -19.63
N GLU A 234 -2.66 -5.58 -19.58
CA GLU A 234 -3.47 -4.72 -20.41
C GLU A 234 -3.32 -3.25 -20.00
N ILE A 235 -3.27 -2.93 -18.70
CA ILE A 235 -2.99 -1.56 -18.24
C ILE A 235 -1.63 -1.08 -18.77
N ILE A 236 -0.58 -1.88 -18.59
CA ILE A 236 0.79 -1.55 -19.03
C ILE A 236 0.87 -1.41 -20.55
N SER A 237 0.16 -2.26 -21.29
CA SER A 237 0.11 -2.19 -22.76
C SER A 237 -0.53 -0.89 -23.25
N ASN A 238 -1.52 -0.38 -22.51
CA ASN A 238 -2.16 0.91 -22.78
C ASN A 238 -1.33 2.12 -22.34
N ILE A 239 -0.28 1.94 -21.53
CA ILE A 239 0.63 3.04 -21.17
C ILE A 239 1.54 3.35 -22.35
N LYS A 240 1.53 4.63 -22.76
CA LYS A 240 2.39 5.19 -23.82
C LYS A 240 3.84 5.33 -23.34
N SER A 241 4.54 4.20 -23.26
CA SER A 241 5.99 4.16 -23.09
C SER A 241 6.60 3.20 -24.12
N ASN A 242 7.74 3.62 -24.68
CA ASN A 242 8.52 2.87 -25.66
C ASN A 242 9.70 2.13 -25.01
N ASN A 243 9.83 2.20 -23.68
CA ASN A 243 10.94 1.59 -22.96
C ASN A 243 10.85 0.06 -22.98
N LEU A 244 11.97 -0.61 -23.23
CA LEU A 244 12.05 -2.08 -23.21
C LEU A 244 11.83 -2.68 -21.82
N LYS A 245 12.02 -1.90 -20.75
CA LYS A 245 11.75 -2.29 -19.35
C LYS A 245 10.37 -1.84 -18.86
N LYS A 246 9.50 -1.37 -19.76
CA LYS A 246 8.13 -0.98 -19.43
C LYS A 246 7.43 -2.07 -18.62
N GLY A 247 6.84 -1.68 -17.50
CA GLY A 247 6.07 -2.55 -16.64
C GLY A 247 6.86 -3.48 -15.73
N VAL A 248 8.19 -3.55 -15.80
CA VAL A 248 8.97 -4.53 -15.01
C VAL A 248 8.81 -4.25 -13.50
N LEU A 249 9.23 -3.07 -13.05
CA LEU A 249 9.06 -2.65 -11.65
C LEU A 249 7.60 -2.33 -11.34
N GLY A 250 6.92 -1.66 -12.28
CA GLY A 250 5.52 -1.27 -12.20
C GLY A 250 4.55 -2.41 -11.89
N ARG A 251 4.66 -3.51 -12.63
CA ARG A 251 3.86 -4.72 -12.45
C ARG A 251 4.02 -5.27 -11.04
N GLN A 252 5.25 -5.37 -10.54
CA GLN A 252 5.50 -5.89 -9.19
C GLN A 252 4.93 -4.97 -8.11
N CYS A 253 5.10 -3.65 -8.27
CA CYS A 253 4.48 -2.67 -7.38
C CYS A 253 2.95 -2.79 -7.38
N PHE A 254 2.33 -2.97 -8.56
CA PHE A 254 0.89 -3.15 -8.69
C PHE A 254 0.39 -4.48 -8.10
N LEU A 255 1.10 -5.59 -8.34
CA LEU A 255 0.74 -6.89 -7.78
C LEU A 255 0.85 -6.86 -6.26
N LEU A 256 1.91 -6.29 -5.70
CA LEU A 256 2.01 -6.03 -4.27
C LEU A 256 0.85 -5.18 -3.77
N PHE A 257 0.52 -4.12 -4.51
CA PHE A 257 -0.60 -3.26 -4.16
C PHE A 257 -1.94 -4.01 -4.07
N ILE A 258 -2.28 -4.86 -5.03
CA ILE A 258 -3.55 -5.60 -5.03
C ILE A 258 -3.52 -6.78 -4.05
N GLN A 259 -2.46 -7.59 -4.11
CA GLN A 259 -2.39 -8.88 -3.43
C GLN A 259 -1.98 -8.74 -1.97
N PHE A 260 -0.95 -7.96 -1.66
CA PHE A 260 -0.49 -7.77 -0.27
C PHE A 260 -1.57 -7.10 0.59
N SER A 261 -2.34 -6.22 -0.03
CA SER A 261 -3.48 -5.54 0.59
C SER A 261 -4.66 -6.44 0.94
N ASN A 262 -4.76 -7.59 0.26
CA ASN A 262 -5.79 -8.59 0.46
C ASN A 262 -5.17 -9.94 0.85
N ILE A 263 -3.99 -9.93 1.48
CA ILE A 263 -3.19 -11.10 1.88
C ILE A 263 -4.02 -12.17 2.60
N TYR A 264 -4.97 -11.74 3.45
CA TYR A 264 -5.87 -12.64 4.17
C TYR A 264 -7.32 -12.66 3.64
N GLY A 265 -7.52 -12.14 2.43
CA GLY A 265 -8.79 -12.12 1.72
C GLY A 265 -9.04 -13.45 1.03
N VAL A 266 -10.22 -14.04 1.27
CA VAL A 266 -10.59 -15.34 0.70
C VAL A 266 -10.76 -15.32 -0.82
N VAL A 267 -11.18 -14.18 -1.38
CA VAL A 267 -11.49 -14.06 -2.82
C VAL A 267 -10.23 -14.27 -3.68
N LEU A 268 -9.09 -13.70 -3.28
CA LEU A 268 -7.86 -13.82 -4.05
C LEU A 268 -7.07 -15.10 -3.77
N ASN A 269 -7.29 -15.73 -2.62
CA ASN A 269 -6.62 -16.97 -2.24
C ASN A 269 -7.42 -18.23 -2.60
N ASP A 270 -8.61 -18.08 -3.19
CA ASP A 270 -9.56 -19.16 -3.47
C ASP A 270 -9.74 -20.15 -2.31
N THR A 271 -9.86 -19.62 -1.08
CA THR A 271 -9.96 -20.42 0.16
C THR A 271 -8.81 -21.40 0.45
N SER A 272 -7.71 -21.36 -0.30
CA SER A 272 -6.60 -22.31 -0.20
C SER A 272 -5.38 -21.72 0.51
N THR A 273 -4.63 -22.57 1.21
CA THR A 273 -3.30 -22.26 1.75
C THR A 273 -2.24 -23.06 1.01
N MET A 274 -1.01 -22.55 1.02
CA MET A 274 0.19 -23.25 0.59
C MET A 274 1.00 -23.60 1.83
N GLN A 275 1.27 -24.88 2.04
CA GLN A 275 2.06 -25.34 3.17
C GLN A 275 3.55 -25.33 2.82
N ILE A 276 4.36 -24.66 3.63
CA ILE A 276 5.82 -24.67 3.54
C ILE A 276 6.36 -25.09 4.90
N CYS A 277 7.06 -26.22 4.96
CA CYS A 277 7.65 -26.75 6.20
C CYS A 277 6.68 -26.79 7.39
N GLY A 278 5.43 -27.22 7.14
CA GLY A 278 4.40 -27.36 8.17
C GLY A 278 3.67 -26.06 8.53
N MET A 279 3.97 -24.93 7.90
CA MET A 279 3.30 -23.64 8.11
C MET A 279 2.46 -23.24 6.90
N ASP A 280 1.24 -22.76 7.16
CA ASP A 280 0.32 -22.28 6.12
C ASP A 280 0.59 -20.83 5.71
N PHE A 281 0.69 -20.62 4.40
CA PHE A 281 0.82 -19.31 3.78
C PHE A 281 -0.32 -19.06 2.77
N PRO A 282 -0.79 -17.81 2.62
CA PRO A 282 -1.66 -17.44 1.52
C PRO A 282 -0.90 -17.60 0.19
N PRO A 283 -1.44 -18.28 -0.83
CA PRO A 283 -0.77 -18.44 -2.12
C PRO A 283 -0.38 -17.11 -2.75
N ILE A 284 -1.22 -16.08 -2.64
CA ILE A 284 -0.92 -14.75 -3.18
C ILE A 284 0.27 -14.10 -2.49
N LEU A 285 0.54 -14.42 -1.22
CA LEU A 285 1.73 -13.93 -0.54
C LEU A 285 2.98 -14.57 -1.12
N VAL A 286 2.95 -15.90 -1.31
CA VAL A 286 4.08 -16.67 -1.83
C VAL A 286 4.45 -16.19 -3.24
N GLN A 287 3.46 -15.86 -4.08
CA GLN A 287 3.67 -15.31 -5.42
C GLN A 287 4.43 -13.96 -5.42
N GLN A 288 4.34 -13.19 -4.35
CA GLN A 288 5.08 -11.92 -4.20
C GLN A 288 6.52 -12.12 -3.76
N CYS A 289 6.86 -13.29 -3.22
CA CYS A 289 8.20 -13.63 -2.80
C CYS A 289 9.07 -14.11 -3.98
N SER A 290 10.39 -14.18 -3.78
CA SER A 290 11.34 -14.71 -4.77
C SER A 290 11.30 -16.25 -4.83
N GLU A 291 11.94 -16.82 -5.84
CA GLU A 291 12.09 -18.28 -5.99
C GLU A 291 12.81 -18.94 -4.81
N HIS A 292 13.62 -18.19 -4.06
CA HIS A 292 14.34 -18.68 -2.87
C HIS A 292 13.51 -18.60 -1.58
N PHE A 293 12.26 -18.15 -1.64
CA PHE A 293 11.44 -17.96 -0.45
C PHE A 293 11.24 -19.25 0.35
N THR A 294 10.93 -20.35 -0.33
CA THR A 294 10.69 -21.65 0.31
C THR A 294 11.92 -22.12 1.09
N SER A 295 13.12 -21.97 0.53
CA SER A 295 14.37 -22.36 1.21
C SER A 295 14.70 -21.43 2.37
N GLN A 296 14.44 -20.12 2.25
CA GLN A 296 14.59 -19.16 3.34
C GLN A 296 13.65 -19.46 4.51
N VAL A 297 12.38 -19.78 4.23
CA VAL A 297 11.41 -20.18 5.27
C VAL A 297 11.86 -21.47 5.94
N ALA A 298 12.31 -22.47 5.17
CA ALA A 298 12.82 -23.73 5.72
C ALA A 298 13.99 -23.50 6.69
N SER A 299 14.96 -22.67 6.29
CA SER A 299 16.11 -22.30 7.12
C SER A 299 15.71 -21.54 8.38
N ALA A 300 14.77 -20.59 8.25
CA ALA A 300 14.27 -19.81 9.38
C ALA A 300 13.50 -20.66 10.39
N ILE A 301 12.73 -21.64 9.92
CA ILE A 301 12.03 -22.61 10.78
C ILE A 301 13.04 -23.51 11.49
N ALA A 302 14.01 -24.07 10.75
CA ALA A 302 15.03 -24.94 11.32
C ALA A 302 15.89 -24.25 12.40
N SER A 303 16.16 -22.94 12.23
CA SER A 303 16.91 -22.13 13.19
C SER A 303 16.06 -21.51 14.30
N GLY A 304 14.74 -21.73 14.30
CA GLY A 304 13.83 -21.11 15.28
C GLY A 304 13.68 -19.60 15.15
N SER A 305 14.14 -19.02 14.03
CA SER A 305 14.11 -17.57 13.77
C SER A 305 12.90 -17.13 12.94
N MET A 306 12.01 -18.06 12.56
CA MET A 306 10.87 -17.76 11.69
C MET A 306 9.97 -16.66 12.28
N GLY A 307 9.77 -15.62 11.48
CA GLY A 307 8.85 -14.54 11.75
C GLY A 307 8.46 -13.83 10.47
N PHE A 308 7.53 -12.88 10.57
CA PHE A 308 7.06 -12.16 9.38
C PHE A 308 8.14 -11.26 8.75
N HIS A 309 9.22 -10.95 9.48
CA HIS A 309 10.38 -10.25 8.94
C HIS A 309 11.04 -11.02 7.78
N VAL A 310 11.02 -12.37 7.79
CA VAL A 310 11.57 -13.20 6.71
C VAL A 310 10.81 -12.95 5.40
N VAL A 311 9.48 -12.85 5.48
CA VAL A 311 8.61 -12.53 4.34
C VAL A 311 8.91 -11.13 3.81
N MET A 312 8.96 -10.14 4.70
CA MET A 312 9.20 -8.75 4.33
C MET A 312 10.59 -8.54 3.72
N GLN A 313 11.60 -9.17 4.30
CA GLN A 313 12.96 -9.15 3.78
C GLN A 313 13.02 -9.76 2.38
N ASN A 314 12.39 -10.91 2.17
CA ASN A 314 12.40 -11.57 0.86
C ASN A 314 11.75 -10.70 -0.23
N ILE A 315 10.57 -10.12 0.06
CA ILE A 315 9.87 -9.22 -0.87
C ILE A 315 10.72 -7.96 -1.11
N SER A 316 11.26 -7.35 -0.04
CA SER A 316 12.13 -6.18 -0.12
C SER A 316 13.35 -6.43 -1.02
N MET A 317 14.06 -7.54 -0.82
CA MET A 317 15.24 -7.89 -1.62
C MET A 317 14.89 -8.16 -3.09
N ARG A 318 13.73 -8.78 -3.36
CA ARG A 318 13.21 -8.92 -4.73
C ARG A 318 12.96 -7.56 -5.37
N LEU A 319 12.39 -6.61 -4.63
CA LEU A 319 12.18 -5.24 -5.12
C LEU A 319 13.52 -4.52 -5.36
N CYS A 320 14.48 -4.64 -4.44
CA CYS A 320 15.83 -4.09 -4.60
C CYS A 320 16.48 -4.57 -5.90
N ALA A 321 16.32 -5.85 -6.26
CA ALA A 321 16.86 -6.42 -7.50
C ALA A 321 16.20 -5.86 -8.78
N LEU A 322 14.99 -5.31 -8.69
CA LEU A 322 14.26 -4.72 -9.82
C LEU A 322 14.49 -3.20 -9.96
N VAL A 323 15.01 -2.55 -8.92
CA VAL A 323 15.30 -1.12 -8.94
C VAL A 323 16.68 -0.91 -9.55
N ASP A 324 16.72 -0.97 -10.88
CA ASP A 324 17.89 -0.66 -11.70
C ASP A 324 17.65 0.60 -12.56
N ARG A 325 18.72 1.16 -13.12
CA ARG A 325 18.66 2.41 -13.93
C ARG A 325 17.65 2.34 -15.08
N MET A 326 17.53 1.20 -15.75
CA MET A 326 16.62 1.03 -16.89
C MET A 326 15.17 0.91 -16.43
N SER A 327 14.93 0.16 -15.35
CA SER A 327 13.61 0.01 -14.73
C SER A 327 13.11 1.34 -14.15
N ILE A 328 14.00 2.17 -13.58
CA ILE A 328 13.68 3.53 -13.12
C ILE A 328 13.27 4.41 -14.29
N ALA A 329 14.07 4.45 -15.37
CA ALA A 329 13.76 5.25 -16.56
C ALA A 329 12.42 4.85 -17.19
N ALA A 330 12.10 3.55 -17.22
CA ALA A 330 10.81 3.06 -17.67
C ALA A 330 9.66 3.60 -16.81
N CYS A 331 9.80 3.57 -15.47
CA CYS A 331 8.79 4.13 -14.58
C CYS A 331 8.65 5.66 -14.73
N GLU A 332 9.73 6.39 -15.01
CA GLU A 332 9.65 7.84 -15.29
C GLU A 332 8.83 8.16 -16.56
N GLU A 333 8.97 7.36 -17.62
CA GLU A 333 8.12 7.44 -18.82
C GLU A 333 6.66 7.11 -18.50
N GLU A 334 6.41 6.05 -17.71
CA GLU A 334 5.06 5.66 -17.32
C GLU A 334 4.36 6.73 -16.47
N ILE A 335 5.09 7.36 -15.54
CA ILE A 335 4.58 8.51 -14.76
C ILE A 335 4.28 9.69 -15.68
N SER A 336 5.11 9.93 -16.70
CA SER A 336 4.90 11.01 -17.66
C SER A 336 3.65 10.77 -18.50
N ALA A 337 3.43 9.54 -18.96
CA ALA A 337 2.19 9.14 -19.65
C ALA A 337 0.95 9.31 -18.75
N TYR A 338 1.05 8.97 -17.47
CA TYR A 338 -0.02 9.26 -16.50
C TYR A 338 -0.26 10.77 -16.35
N ALA A 339 0.80 11.57 -16.27
CA ALA A 339 0.72 13.02 -16.12
C ALA A 339 -0.01 13.68 -17.29
N GLU A 340 0.28 13.29 -18.53
CA GLU A 340 -0.39 13.83 -19.71
C GLU A 340 -1.91 13.66 -19.67
N ILE A 341 -2.41 12.54 -19.13
CA ILE A 341 -3.85 12.31 -19.07
C ILE A 341 -4.46 13.04 -17.88
N TYR A 342 -3.78 13.04 -16.73
CA TYR A 342 -4.20 13.79 -15.55
C TYR A 342 -4.34 15.30 -15.85
N ASP A 343 -3.34 15.88 -16.50
CA ASP A 343 -3.32 17.31 -16.85
C ASP A 343 -4.38 17.66 -17.89
N ARG A 344 -4.66 16.77 -18.86
CA ARG A 344 -5.76 16.95 -19.82
C ARG A 344 -7.12 16.99 -19.14
N MET A 345 -7.35 16.18 -18.11
CA MET A 345 -8.59 16.21 -17.35
C MET A 345 -8.75 17.54 -16.59
N ILE A 346 -7.69 18.01 -15.94
CA ILE A 346 -7.72 19.30 -15.22
C ILE A 346 -8.01 20.43 -16.21
N LYS A 347 -7.23 20.53 -17.30
CA LYS A 347 -7.39 21.60 -18.30
C LYS A 347 -8.75 21.56 -19.01
N GLY A 348 -9.30 20.38 -19.26
CA GLY A 348 -10.60 20.23 -19.93
C GLY A 348 -11.82 20.49 -19.04
N SER A 349 -11.63 20.77 -17.74
CA SER A 349 -12.73 20.88 -16.78
C SER A 349 -13.24 22.31 -16.54
N ASN A 350 -12.55 23.34 -17.03
CA ASN A 350 -12.82 24.77 -16.79
C ASN A 350 -12.96 25.17 -15.29
N VAL A 351 -12.57 24.29 -14.36
CA VAL A 351 -12.63 24.52 -12.92
C VAL A 351 -11.44 25.41 -12.52
N GLY A 352 -11.66 26.72 -12.51
CA GLY A 352 -10.62 27.73 -12.24
C GLY A 352 -10.59 28.88 -13.25
N GLU A 353 -11.38 28.82 -14.33
CA GLU A 353 -11.70 30.01 -15.10
C GLU A 353 -12.66 30.85 -14.27
N ASP A 354 -12.11 31.87 -13.62
CA ASP A 354 -12.89 33.00 -13.11
C ASP A 354 -13.71 33.50 -14.30
N LYS A 355 -15.01 33.16 -14.34
CA LYS A 355 -15.95 33.83 -15.23
C LYS A 355 -16.11 35.23 -14.68
N GLY A 356 -15.09 36.05 -14.93
CA GLY A 356 -15.12 37.48 -14.74
C GLY A 356 -16.44 37.96 -15.31
N GLN A 357 -17.25 38.54 -14.44
CA GLN A 357 -18.51 39.16 -14.79
C GLN A 357 -18.29 40.05 -16.02
N GLN A 358 -18.81 39.62 -17.17
CA GLN A 358 -19.09 40.56 -18.24
C GLN A 358 -20.24 41.43 -17.71
N ARG A 359 -19.90 42.69 -17.43
CA ARG A 359 -20.83 43.78 -17.12
C ARG A 359 -21.69 44.11 -18.32
#